data_AF-A0A923R4T6-F1
#
_entry.id   AF-A0A923R4T6-F1
#
_cell.length_a   1.000
_cell.length_b   1.000
_cell.length_c   1.000
_cell.angle_alpha   90.00
_cell.angle_beta   90.00
_cell.angle_gamma   90.00
#
_symmetry.space_group_name_H-M   'P 1'
#
loop_
_entity.id
_entity.type
_entity.pdbx_description
1 polymer ?
#
loop_
_entity_poly.entity_id
_entity_poly.type
_entity_poly.pdbx_seq_one_letter_code
_entity_poly.pdbx_strand_id
1 'polypeptide(L)'
;VNDNAIVTRYILEKAREANQARVFPIGAVTKGQKGEELAEIGMMAAAGIRALSDDGMPVMNSGLMRRAMEYASMFNLAVISHAEDLNLSKGAPMTEGPVSSLLGLTGNPNASEEIMVAREIALCRATGARVHIAHLSTKEGVELIKRAKEAGLPVTAEVTPHHLMLNELSLLKGAHECTHHHAKSDYKMAPPLRSEKDQTALREALASGVIDMVASDHAPHGCVDKEVEFELAANGILGLQTTVPLLLELVHAKILSLNRMVEALTSKPAALLGLQGLGTIRPGSFADLVLMDLNEEWTLSPDDLASKSKNSPFLGRKFKGKVLKAMVEGVWK
;
A
#
# COMPACT_ATOMS: atom_id res chain seq x y z
N VAL A 1 -7.29 7.27 6.10
CA VAL A 1 -7.78 8.52 5.45
C VAL A 1 -8.61 9.36 6.44
N ASN A 2 -9.03 10.60 6.09
CA ASN A 2 -9.90 11.44 6.94
C ASN A 2 -10.93 12.19 6.08
N ASP A 3 -12.11 12.53 6.61
CA ASP A 3 -13.25 12.98 5.80
C ASP A 3 -13.63 14.48 5.95
N ASN A 4 -12.84 15.26 6.69
CA ASN A 4 -13.13 16.67 6.93
C ASN A 4 -11.86 17.52 7.13
N ALA A 5 -12.00 18.83 6.88
CA ALA A 5 -10.89 19.77 6.91
C ALA A 5 -10.27 19.95 8.31
N ILE A 6 -11.04 19.78 9.38
CA ILE A 6 -10.56 19.95 10.77
C ILE A 6 -9.52 18.87 11.08
N VAL A 7 -9.86 17.60 10.79
CA VAL A 7 -8.95 16.48 10.99
C VAL A 7 -7.72 16.59 10.10
N THR A 8 -7.88 17.02 8.84
CA THR A 8 -6.74 17.26 7.94
C THR A 8 -5.74 18.25 8.54
N ARG A 9 -6.21 19.40 9.05
CA ARG A 9 -5.35 20.41 9.68
C ARG A 9 -4.69 19.89 10.95
N TYR A 10 -5.44 19.14 11.77
CA TYR A 10 -4.91 18.51 12.97
C TYR A 10 -3.76 17.54 12.66
N ILE A 11 -3.90 16.70 11.61
CA ILE A 11 -2.82 15.79 11.17
C ILE A 11 -1.58 16.59 10.78
N LEU A 12 -1.73 17.66 10.00
CA LEU A 12 -0.62 18.52 9.57
C LEU A 12 0.07 19.21 10.76
N GLU A 13 -0.70 19.67 11.74
CA GLU A 13 -0.18 20.26 12.97
C GLU A 13 0.64 19.24 13.78
N LYS A 14 0.08 18.04 14.01
CA LYS A 14 0.79 16.97 14.73
C LYS A 14 2.03 16.48 14.01
N ALA A 15 2.00 16.42 12.67
CA ALA A 15 3.18 16.10 11.87
C ALA A 15 4.29 17.15 12.06
N ARG A 16 3.93 18.44 12.07
CA ARG A 16 4.87 19.53 12.31
C ARG A 16 5.44 19.51 13.72
N GLU A 17 4.61 19.26 14.73
CA GLU A 17 5.05 19.12 16.13
C GLU A 17 6.03 17.95 16.30
N ALA A 18 5.73 16.79 15.71
CA ALA A 18 6.60 15.61 15.80
C ALA A 18 7.94 15.83 15.08
N ASN A 19 7.93 16.55 13.95
CA ASN A 19 9.11 16.90 13.16
C ASN A 19 10.03 15.69 12.85
N GLN A 20 9.45 14.54 12.51
CA GLN A 20 10.20 13.33 12.17
C GLN A 20 10.17 13.02 10.67
N ALA A 21 9.05 13.32 10.01
CA ALA A 21 8.86 13.07 8.58
C ALA A 21 7.84 14.07 8.01
N ARG A 22 7.84 14.23 6.69
CA ARG A 22 6.75 14.91 6.00
C ARG A 22 5.52 14.02 6.00
N VAL A 23 4.37 14.58 6.33
CA VAL A 23 3.08 13.87 6.29
C VAL A 23 2.19 14.57 5.28
N PHE A 24 1.67 13.80 4.33
CA PHE A 24 0.76 14.25 3.30
C PHE A 24 -0.60 13.58 3.50
N PRO A 25 -1.58 14.25 4.14
CA PRO A 25 -2.87 13.64 4.41
C PRO A 25 -3.61 13.26 3.13
N ILE A 26 -4.32 12.15 3.19
CA ILE A 26 -5.24 11.69 2.15
C ILE A 26 -6.68 11.85 2.67
N GLY A 27 -7.53 12.48 1.86
CA GLY A 27 -8.94 12.66 2.15
C GLY A 27 -9.74 11.41 1.84
N ALA A 28 -10.79 11.13 2.60
CA ALA A 28 -11.72 10.05 2.31
C ALA A 28 -12.62 10.46 1.12
N VAL A 29 -12.99 9.49 0.28
CA VAL A 29 -13.98 9.73 -0.79
C VAL A 29 -15.36 10.06 -0.21
N THR A 30 -15.75 9.35 0.85
CA THR A 30 -17.08 9.46 1.46
C THR A 30 -17.02 9.84 2.93
N LYS A 31 -18.07 10.51 3.39
CA LYS A 31 -18.20 10.92 4.79
C LYS A 31 -18.29 9.69 5.69
N GLY A 32 -17.49 9.66 6.74
CA GLY A 32 -17.32 8.53 7.63
C GLY A 32 -16.89 7.24 6.93
N GLN A 33 -16.41 7.32 5.68
CA GLN A 33 -16.09 6.17 4.82
C GLN A 33 -17.29 5.23 4.57
N LYS A 34 -18.53 5.74 4.59
CA LYS A 34 -19.74 4.90 4.52
C LYS A 34 -20.13 4.45 3.11
N GLY A 35 -19.57 5.05 2.05
CA GLY A 35 -19.98 4.73 0.68
C GLY A 35 -21.35 5.32 0.25
N GLU A 36 -21.93 6.23 1.05
CA GLU A 36 -23.29 6.76 0.86
C GLU A 36 -23.30 8.18 0.26
N GLU A 37 -22.52 9.09 0.84
CA GLU A 37 -22.39 10.49 0.43
C GLU A 37 -20.92 10.94 0.33
N LEU A 38 -20.62 11.87 -0.58
CA LEU A 38 -19.26 12.41 -0.73
C LEU A 38 -18.84 13.15 0.54
N ALA A 39 -17.56 13.06 0.88
CA ALA A 39 -16.95 13.90 1.91
C ALA A 39 -16.85 15.37 1.45
N GLU A 40 -16.42 16.26 2.34
CA GLU A 40 -16.24 17.70 2.06
C GLU A 40 -14.96 17.96 1.22
N ILE A 41 -14.88 17.35 0.03
CA ILE A 41 -13.67 17.28 -0.81
C ILE A 41 -13.02 18.64 -1.03
N GLY A 42 -13.80 19.66 -1.37
CA GLY A 42 -13.27 21.00 -1.61
C GLY A 42 -12.65 21.65 -0.37
N MET A 43 -13.27 21.45 0.81
CA MET A 43 -12.72 21.96 2.07
C MET A 43 -11.47 21.19 2.50
N MET A 44 -11.43 19.87 2.28
CA MET A 44 -10.24 19.08 2.53
C MET A 44 -9.09 19.45 1.58
N ALA A 45 -9.38 19.68 0.30
CA ALA A 45 -8.39 20.14 -0.67
C ALA A 45 -7.77 21.47 -0.23
N ALA A 46 -8.60 22.43 0.19
CA ALA A 46 -8.13 23.69 0.76
C ALA A 46 -7.34 23.51 2.08
N ALA A 47 -7.64 22.46 2.85
CA ALA A 47 -6.90 22.11 4.06
C ALA A 47 -5.55 21.40 3.80
N GLY A 48 -5.31 20.90 2.59
CA GLY A 48 -4.01 20.38 2.16
C GLY A 48 -3.92 18.87 1.95
N ILE A 49 -5.03 18.17 1.70
CA ILE A 49 -4.96 16.77 1.25
C ILE A 49 -4.24 16.65 -0.11
N ARG A 50 -3.59 15.51 -0.38
CA ARG A 50 -2.87 15.26 -1.64
C ARG A 50 -3.53 14.26 -2.59
N ALA A 51 -4.51 13.52 -2.09
CA ALA A 51 -5.33 12.60 -2.87
C ALA A 51 -6.66 12.36 -2.14
N LEU A 52 -7.61 11.74 -2.85
CA LEU A 52 -8.76 11.08 -2.25
C LEU A 52 -8.53 9.58 -2.22
N SER A 53 -9.14 8.89 -1.26
CA SER A 53 -9.08 7.45 -1.18
C SER A 53 -10.29 6.85 -0.46
N ASP A 54 -10.64 5.63 -0.83
CA ASP A 54 -11.63 4.78 -0.16
C ASP A 54 -10.96 3.63 0.63
N ASP A 55 -9.68 3.78 0.95
CA ASP A 55 -8.94 2.83 1.78
C ASP A 55 -9.62 2.56 3.13
N GLY A 56 -9.63 1.30 3.53
CA GLY A 56 -10.35 0.77 4.68
C GLY A 56 -11.82 0.43 4.42
N MET A 57 -12.55 1.21 3.60
CA MET A 57 -13.94 0.91 3.23
C MET A 57 -14.23 1.28 1.77
N PRO A 58 -14.12 0.31 0.85
CA PRO A 58 -14.33 0.52 -0.58
C PRO A 58 -15.67 1.15 -0.92
N VAL A 59 -15.67 2.09 -1.87
CA VAL A 59 -16.93 2.67 -2.37
C VAL A 59 -17.54 1.72 -3.39
N MET A 60 -18.62 1.03 -3.02
CA MET A 60 -19.31 0.08 -3.91
C MET A 60 -20.15 0.77 -5.01
N ASN A 61 -20.71 1.94 -4.72
CA ASN A 61 -21.58 2.65 -5.67
C ASN A 61 -20.75 3.33 -6.77
N SER A 62 -20.80 2.79 -7.99
CA SER A 62 -20.03 3.31 -9.14
C SER A 62 -20.41 4.75 -9.51
N GLY A 63 -21.68 5.16 -9.31
CA GLY A 63 -22.12 6.52 -9.55
C GLY A 63 -21.59 7.52 -8.51
N LEU A 64 -21.36 7.08 -7.27
CA LEU A 64 -20.69 7.88 -6.25
C LEU A 64 -19.19 7.99 -6.53
N MET A 65 -18.52 6.88 -6.85
CA MET A 65 -17.10 6.88 -7.22
C MET A 65 -16.83 7.75 -8.46
N ARG A 66 -17.70 7.66 -9.48
CA ARG A 66 -17.60 8.53 -10.67
C ARG A 66 -17.64 10.01 -10.30
N ARG A 67 -18.60 10.42 -9.45
CA ARG A 67 -18.68 11.81 -8.97
C ARG A 67 -17.41 12.18 -8.20
N ALA A 68 -16.90 11.30 -7.34
CA ALA A 68 -15.65 11.55 -6.62
C ALA A 68 -14.48 11.82 -7.57
N MET A 69 -14.36 11.06 -8.66
CA MET A 69 -13.34 11.29 -9.70
C MET A 69 -13.50 12.63 -10.43
N GLU A 70 -14.73 13.02 -10.75
CA GLU A 70 -15.04 14.32 -11.35
C GLU A 70 -14.63 15.46 -10.41
N TYR A 71 -14.96 15.38 -9.11
CA TYR A 71 -14.55 16.37 -8.11
C TYR A 71 -13.04 16.38 -7.86
N ALA A 72 -12.39 15.20 -7.77
CA ALA A 72 -10.94 15.10 -7.58
C ALA A 72 -10.18 15.86 -8.68
N SER A 73 -10.65 15.74 -9.93
CA SER A 73 -10.05 16.40 -11.09
C SER A 73 -10.13 17.93 -10.99
N MET A 74 -11.23 18.49 -10.45
CA MET A 74 -11.36 19.94 -10.24
C MET A 74 -10.30 20.51 -9.29
N PHE A 75 -9.80 19.69 -8.36
CA PHE A 75 -8.77 20.06 -7.38
C PHE A 75 -7.38 19.51 -7.72
N ASN A 76 -7.18 18.96 -8.92
CA ASN A 76 -5.94 18.30 -9.34
C ASN A 76 -5.50 17.17 -8.37
N LEU A 77 -6.45 16.46 -7.77
CA LEU A 77 -6.20 15.32 -6.91
C LEU A 77 -6.30 14.02 -7.70
N ALA A 78 -5.55 13.01 -7.29
CA ALA A 78 -5.76 11.63 -7.73
C ALA A 78 -6.77 10.93 -6.80
N VAL A 79 -7.45 9.91 -7.33
CA VAL A 79 -8.24 8.97 -6.53
C VAL A 79 -7.43 7.68 -6.36
N ILE A 80 -7.08 7.35 -5.13
CA ILE A 80 -6.40 6.11 -4.74
C ILE A 80 -7.46 5.10 -4.28
N SER A 81 -7.68 4.06 -5.07
CA SER A 81 -8.73 3.07 -4.80
C SER A 81 -8.17 1.83 -4.10
N HIS A 82 -8.77 1.48 -2.97
CA HIS A 82 -8.70 0.13 -2.42
C HIS A 82 -9.67 -0.75 -3.22
N ALA A 83 -9.14 -1.45 -4.22
CA ALA A 83 -9.94 -2.21 -5.16
C ALA A 83 -10.39 -3.54 -4.55
N GLU A 84 -11.55 -3.54 -3.90
CA GLU A 84 -12.17 -4.75 -3.34
C GLU A 84 -13.69 -4.71 -3.46
N ASP A 85 -14.29 -5.75 -4.06
CA ASP A 85 -15.74 -5.94 -4.09
C ASP A 85 -16.19 -6.62 -2.79
N LEU A 86 -16.82 -5.83 -1.90
CA LEU A 86 -17.25 -6.30 -0.58
C LEU A 86 -18.32 -7.41 -0.63
N ASN A 87 -19.09 -7.52 -1.72
CA ASN A 87 -20.09 -8.57 -1.88
C ASN A 87 -19.45 -9.91 -2.26
N LEU A 88 -18.28 -9.87 -2.90
CA LEU A 88 -17.47 -11.06 -3.22
C LEU A 88 -16.51 -11.41 -2.08
N SER A 89 -15.78 -10.44 -1.54
CA SER A 89 -14.80 -10.71 -0.48
C SER A 89 -15.48 -11.18 0.79
N LYS A 90 -16.63 -10.59 1.15
CA LYS A 90 -17.39 -10.88 2.37
C LYS A 90 -16.53 -10.91 3.65
N GLY A 91 -15.45 -10.12 3.67
CA GLY A 91 -14.50 -10.09 4.78
C GLY A 91 -13.66 -11.36 4.96
N ALA A 92 -13.55 -12.19 3.93
CA ALA A 92 -12.77 -13.43 3.98
C ALA A 92 -11.30 -13.14 4.36
N PRO A 93 -10.72 -13.92 5.30
CA PRO A 93 -9.44 -13.59 5.93
C PRO A 93 -8.22 -13.94 5.08
N MET A 94 -8.39 -14.67 3.97
CA MET A 94 -7.30 -15.06 3.08
C MET A 94 -7.77 -15.24 1.64
N THR A 95 -6.84 -15.51 0.72
CA THR A 95 -7.19 -15.77 -0.68
C THR A 95 -8.04 -17.04 -0.83
N GLU A 96 -8.97 -17.04 -1.78
CA GLU A 96 -9.68 -18.25 -2.19
C GLU A 96 -8.74 -19.20 -2.91
N GLY A 97 -8.68 -20.45 -2.46
CA GLY A 97 -7.87 -21.47 -3.12
C GLY A 97 -7.75 -22.80 -2.35
N PRO A 98 -6.84 -23.68 -2.80
CA PRO A 98 -6.57 -24.95 -2.12
C PRO A 98 -6.13 -24.77 -0.66
N VAL A 99 -5.37 -23.71 -0.36
CA VAL A 99 -4.88 -23.46 1.00
C VAL A 99 -6.01 -23.05 1.94
N SER A 100 -6.92 -22.15 1.51
CA SER A 100 -8.07 -21.77 2.35
C SER A 100 -8.99 -22.97 2.61
N SER A 101 -9.19 -23.81 1.59
CA SER A 101 -9.96 -25.05 1.71
C SER A 101 -9.31 -26.04 2.69
N LEU A 102 -7.98 -26.20 2.64
CA LEU A 102 -7.23 -27.05 3.57
C LEU A 102 -7.33 -26.55 5.02
N LEU A 103 -7.29 -25.24 5.22
CA LEU A 103 -7.36 -24.61 6.54
C LEU A 103 -8.80 -24.45 7.07
N GLY A 104 -9.81 -24.75 6.25
CA GLY A 104 -11.21 -24.56 6.61
C GLY A 104 -11.62 -23.08 6.73
N LEU A 105 -10.93 -22.18 6.03
CA LEU A 105 -11.16 -20.74 6.08
C LEU A 105 -11.91 -20.27 4.83
N THR A 106 -12.71 -19.22 5.00
CA THR A 106 -13.33 -18.52 3.86
C THR A 106 -12.27 -17.83 3.01
N GLY A 107 -12.52 -17.75 1.70
CA GLY A 107 -11.57 -17.23 0.72
C GLY A 107 -12.10 -15.98 0.01
N ASN A 108 -11.24 -14.98 -0.16
CA ASN A 108 -11.46 -13.80 -0.99
C ASN A 108 -11.01 -14.14 -2.42
N PRO A 109 -11.91 -14.22 -3.42
CA PRO A 109 -11.53 -14.55 -4.78
C PRO A 109 -10.75 -13.41 -5.47
N ASN A 110 -9.86 -13.73 -6.42
CA ASN A 110 -9.15 -12.71 -7.22
C ASN A 110 -10.14 -11.75 -7.93
N ALA A 111 -11.31 -12.27 -8.33
CA ALA A 111 -12.38 -11.50 -8.97
C ALA A 111 -12.85 -10.30 -8.13
N SER A 112 -12.71 -10.35 -6.80
CA SER A 112 -13.03 -9.23 -5.91
C SER A 112 -12.20 -7.98 -6.23
N GLU A 113 -10.90 -8.16 -6.47
CA GLU A 113 -10.01 -7.06 -6.88
C GLU A 113 -10.20 -6.71 -8.35
N GLU A 114 -10.25 -7.73 -9.22
CA GLU A 114 -10.33 -7.57 -10.67
C GLU A 114 -11.51 -6.70 -11.13
N ILE A 115 -12.71 -6.97 -10.59
CA ILE A 115 -13.93 -6.24 -10.95
C ILE A 115 -13.81 -4.76 -10.60
N MET A 116 -13.25 -4.47 -9.43
CA MET A 116 -13.09 -3.09 -8.96
C MET A 116 -12.01 -2.37 -9.77
N VAL A 117 -10.88 -3.01 -10.07
CA VAL A 117 -9.86 -2.45 -10.97
C VAL A 117 -10.46 -2.14 -12.35
N ALA A 118 -11.23 -3.07 -12.92
CA ALA A 118 -11.89 -2.86 -14.21
C ALA A 118 -12.90 -1.71 -14.19
N ARG A 119 -13.68 -1.59 -13.10
CA ARG A 119 -14.60 -0.48 -12.86
C ARG A 119 -13.84 0.85 -12.79
N GLU A 120 -12.79 0.92 -11.97
CA GLU A 120 -11.97 2.13 -11.81
C GLU A 120 -11.40 2.60 -13.16
N ILE A 121 -10.89 1.67 -13.97
CA ILE A 121 -10.40 1.97 -15.32
C ILE A 121 -11.52 2.48 -16.23
N ALA A 122 -12.72 1.92 -16.14
CA ALA A 122 -13.88 2.38 -16.91
C ALA A 122 -14.31 3.80 -16.51
N LEU A 123 -14.33 4.10 -15.22
CA LEU A 123 -14.66 5.43 -14.70
C LEU A 123 -13.56 6.45 -15.02
N CYS A 124 -12.29 6.07 -14.94
CA CYS A 124 -11.15 6.86 -15.39
C CYS A 124 -11.31 7.25 -16.86
N ARG A 125 -11.65 6.30 -17.74
CA ARG A 125 -11.89 6.59 -19.16
C ARG A 125 -13.05 7.56 -19.39
N ALA A 126 -14.12 7.45 -18.60
CA ALA A 126 -15.30 8.31 -18.74
C ALA A 126 -15.08 9.74 -18.21
N THR A 127 -14.19 9.91 -17.23
CA THR A 127 -14.01 11.19 -16.51
C THR A 127 -12.69 11.90 -16.84
N GLY A 128 -11.68 11.17 -17.33
CA GLY A 128 -10.32 11.65 -17.48
C GLY A 128 -9.54 11.81 -16.17
N ALA A 129 -10.13 11.41 -15.03
CA ALA A 129 -9.51 11.56 -13.72
C ALA A 129 -8.28 10.67 -13.54
N ARG A 130 -7.32 11.13 -12.74
CA ARG A 130 -6.14 10.33 -12.38
C ARG A 130 -6.54 9.29 -11.33
N VAL A 131 -6.33 8.02 -11.64
CA VAL A 131 -6.67 6.90 -10.74
C VAL A 131 -5.42 6.12 -10.39
N HIS A 132 -5.30 5.75 -9.12
CA HIS A 132 -4.23 4.92 -8.59
C HIS A 132 -4.83 3.71 -7.89
N ILE A 133 -4.42 2.51 -8.26
CA ILE A 133 -4.86 1.28 -7.59
C ILE A 133 -3.89 0.95 -6.46
N ALA A 134 -4.41 0.96 -5.24
CA ALA A 134 -3.65 0.65 -4.03
C ALA A 134 -3.30 -0.85 -3.99
N HIS A 135 -2.12 -1.16 -3.43
CA HIS A 135 -1.65 -2.50 -3.04
C HIS A 135 -2.14 -3.66 -3.93
N LEU A 136 -1.92 -3.58 -5.24
CA LEU A 136 -2.38 -4.57 -6.22
C LEU A 136 -1.86 -5.98 -5.86
N SER A 137 -2.74 -6.99 -5.88
CA SER A 137 -2.39 -8.35 -5.43
C SER A 137 -2.55 -9.44 -6.49
N THR A 138 -3.30 -9.19 -7.57
CA THR A 138 -3.66 -10.22 -8.56
C THR A 138 -2.94 -10.06 -9.91
N LYS A 139 -2.65 -11.17 -10.59
CA LYS A 139 -2.11 -11.14 -11.97
C LYS A 139 -3.14 -10.58 -12.96
N GLU A 140 -4.43 -10.82 -12.75
CA GLU A 140 -5.50 -10.27 -13.60
C GLU A 140 -5.56 -8.74 -13.47
N GLY A 141 -5.44 -8.22 -12.24
CA GLY A 141 -5.30 -6.80 -11.99
C GLY A 141 -4.10 -6.19 -12.71
N VAL A 142 -2.93 -6.86 -12.70
CA VAL A 142 -1.74 -6.43 -13.45
C VAL A 142 -2.04 -6.27 -14.95
N GLU A 143 -2.71 -7.25 -15.56
CA GLU A 143 -3.06 -7.22 -16.98
C GLU A 143 -4.03 -6.07 -17.30
N LEU A 144 -5.00 -5.81 -16.43
CA LEU A 144 -5.91 -4.66 -16.57
C LEU A 144 -5.15 -3.32 -16.52
N ILE A 145 -4.22 -3.15 -15.57
CA ILE A 145 -3.39 -1.95 -15.47
C ILE A 145 -2.54 -1.77 -16.73
N LYS A 146 -1.90 -2.84 -17.20
CA LYS A 146 -1.10 -2.83 -18.42
C LYS A 146 -1.92 -2.35 -19.62
N ARG A 147 -3.09 -2.94 -19.85
CA ARG A 147 -3.99 -2.54 -20.94
C ARG A 147 -4.50 -1.11 -20.82
N ALA A 148 -4.77 -0.64 -19.59
CA ALA A 148 -5.16 0.75 -19.36
C ALA A 148 -4.04 1.73 -19.74
N LYS A 149 -2.79 1.41 -19.40
CA LYS A 149 -1.62 2.20 -19.77
C LYS A 149 -1.34 2.18 -21.27
N GLU A 150 -1.47 1.03 -21.92
CA GLU A 150 -1.35 0.90 -23.39
C GLU A 150 -2.41 1.75 -24.11
N ALA A 151 -3.60 1.90 -23.51
CA ALA A 151 -4.66 2.79 -24.00
C ALA A 151 -4.44 4.28 -23.65
N GLY A 152 -3.32 4.64 -23.01
CA GLY A 152 -2.98 6.01 -22.64
C GLY A 152 -3.80 6.60 -21.50
N LEU A 153 -4.49 5.77 -20.71
CA LEU A 153 -5.28 6.24 -19.57
C LEU A 153 -4.37 6.65 -18.40
N PRO A 154 -4.74 7.69 -17.62
CA PRO A 154 -3.98 8.14 -16.45
C PRO A 154 -4.21 7.20 -15.24
N VAL A 155 -3.88 5.93 -15.41
CA VAL A 155 -3.98 4.88 -14.40
C VAL A 155 -2.59 4.48 -13.94
N THR A 156 -2.41 4.44 -12.64
CA THR A 156 -1.19 3.96 -11.98
C THR A 156 -1.53 2.90 -10.95
N ALA A 157 -0.55 2.13 -10.51
CA ALA A 157 -0.72 1.15 -9.45
C ALA A 157 0.51 1.08 -8.54
N GLU A 158 0.28 0.65 -7.30
CA GLU A 158 1.33 0.30 -6.36
C GLU A 158 1.23 -1.17 -5.95
N VAL A 159 2.33 -1.68 -5.43
CA VAL A 159 2.40 -3.01 -4.80
C VAL A 159 3.13 -2.91 -3.48
N THR A 160 2.77 -3.76 -2.53
CA THR A 160 3.42 -3.78 -1.22
C THR A 160 4.62 -4.73 -1.17
N PRO A 161 5.62 -4.46 -0.32
CA PRO A 161 6.75 -5.37 -0.15
C PRO A 161 6.33 -6.77 0.27
N HIS A 162 5.29 -6.91 1.11
CA HIS A 162 4.85 -8.21 1.57
C HIS A 162 4.17 -9.04 0.48
N HIS A 163 3.44 -8.43 -0.45
CA HIS A 163 2.90 -9.13 -1.63
C HIS A 163 3.99 -9.54 -2.62
N LEU A 164 5.10 -8.80 -2.69
CA LEU A 164 6.27 -9.19 -3.47
C LEU A 164 7.06 -10.34 -2.83
N MET A 165 7.01 -10.50 -1.51
CA MET A 165 7.87 -11.43 -0.78
C MET A 165 7.15 -12.68 -0.28
N LEU A 166 5.86 -12.59 0.02
CA LEU A 166 5.02 -13.66 0.56
C LEU A 166 3.87 -14.02 -0.39
N ASN A 167 3.34 -15.23 -0.21
CA ASN A 167 2.20 -15.79 -0.92
C ASN A 167 1.41 -16.73 0.02
N GLU A 168 0.31 -17.31 -0.43
CA GLU A 168 -0.53 -18.21 0.38
C GLU A 168 0.22 -19.41 1.00
N LEU A 169 1.28 -19.89 0.35
CA LEU A 169 2.11 -20.98 0.89
C LEU A 169 3.03 -20.50 2.01
N SER A 170 3.34 -19.20 2.03
CA SER A 170 4.13 -18.58 3.11
C SER A 170 3.35 -18.57 4.43
N LEU A 171 2.02 -18.38 4.37
CA LEU A 171 1.14 -18.53 5.53
C LEU A 171 1.22 -19.96 6.10
N LEU A 172 1.18 -20.99 5.24
CA LEU A 172 1.34 -22.38 5.69
C LEU A 172 2.69 -22.61 6.36
N LYS A 173 3.79 -22.18 5.74
CA LYS A 173 5.14 -22.34 6.31
C LYS A 173 5.30 -21.60 7.62
N GLY A 174 4.92 -20.33 7.68
CA GLY A 174 4.94 -19.52 8.90
C GLY A 174 4.07 -20.12 10.00
N ALA A 175 2.92 -20.69 9.66
CA ALA A 175 2.07 -21.41 10.61
C ALA A 175 2.72 -22.66 11.22
N HIS A 176 3.75 -23.23 10.59
CA HIS A 176 4.50 -24.38 11.08
C HIS A 176 5.82 -24.00 11.78
N GLU A 177 6.48 -22.92 11.35
CA GLU A 177 7.83 -22.55 11.79
C GLU A 177 7.84 -21.58 12.98
N CYS A 178 6.75 -20.86 13.22
CA CYS A 178 6.77 -19.80 14.22
C CYS A 178 6.55 -20.30 15.65
N THR A 179 7.43 -19.85 16.55
CA THR A 179 7.49 -20.23 17.97
C THR A 179 6.80 -19.23 18.91
N HIS A 180 6.15 -18.20 18.37
CA HIS A 180 5.41 -17.18 19.14
C HIS A 180 3.90 -17.27 18.86
N HIS A 181 3.09 -17.00 19.89
CA HIS A 181 1.66 -17.32 19.97
C HIS A 181 0.76 -16.65 18.90
N HIS A 182 1.24 -15.65 18.14
CA HIS A 182 0.44 -14.86 17.16
C HIS A 182 0.93 -14.93 15.72
N ALA A 183 1.95 -15.72 15.45
CA ALA A 183 2.65 -15.60 14.18
C ALA A 183 1.81 -15.95 12.95
N LYS A 184 0.67 -16.64 13.11
CA LYS A 184 -0.27 -16.90 11.99
C LYS A 184 -1.03 -15.64 11.60
N SER A 185 -1.51 -14.85 12.56
CA SER A 185 -2.29 -13.64 12.26
C SER A 185 -1.43 -12.52 11.66
N ASP A 186 -0.11 -12.55 11.87
CA ASP A 186 0.85 -11.65 11.20
C ASP A 186 0.99 -11.89 9.69
N TYR A 187 0.33 -12.91 9.13
CA TYR A 187 0.19 -13.09 7.68
C TYR A 187 -1.18 -12.63 7.16
N LYS A 188 -2.05 -12.08 8.03
CA LYS A 188 -3.35 -11.55 7.66
C LYS A 188 -3.29 -10.06 7.36
N MET A 189 -3.60 -9.71 6.11
CA MET A 189 -3.75 -8.35 5.59
C MET A 189 -4.79 -8.34 4.47
N ALA A 190 -5.21 -7.14 4.04
CA ALA A 190 -6.17 -6.94 2.97
C ALA A 190 -5.56 -5.98 1.92
N PRO A 191 -5.38 -6.40 0.65
CA PRO A 191 -5.72 -7.69 0.09
C PRO A 191 -4.87 -8.83 0.67
N PRO A 192 -5.37 -10.09 0.64
CA PRO A 192 -4.64 -11.21 1.21
C PRO A 192 -3.49 -11.67 0.31
N LEU A 193 -2.53 -12.37 0.91
CA LEU A 193 -1.45 -13.05 0.17
C LEU A 193 -2.05 -14.06 -0.82
N ARG A 194 -1.89 -13.77 -2.11
CA ARG A 194 -2.41 -14.56 -3.24
C ARG A 194 -1.50 -15.75 -3.59
N SER A 195 -1.76 -16.38 -4.73
CA SER A 195 -0.95 -17.51 -5.20
C SER A 195 0.48 -17.11 -5.57
N GLU A 196 1.37 -18.09 -5.71
CA GLU A 196 2.74 -17.87 -6.21
C GLU A 196 2.75 -17.27 -7.63
N LYS A 197 1.73 -17.60 -8.44
CA LYS A 197 1.59 -17.05 -9.81
C LYS A 197 1.30 -15.55 -9.76
N ASP A 198 0.43 -15.13 -8.85
CA ASP A 198 0.13 -13.71 -8.63
C ASP A 198 1.38 -12.97 -8.13
N GLN A 199 2.07 -13.51 -7.12
CA GLN A 199 3.32 -12.95 -6.63
C GLN A 199 4.37 -12.77 -7.75
N THR A 200 4.51 -13.78 -8.62
CA THR A 200 5.45 -13.71 -9.75
C THR A 200 5.06 -12.60 -10.73
N ALA A 201 3.77 -12.51 -11.08
CA ALA A 201 3.25 -11.45 -11.95
C ALA A 201 3.49 -10.06 -11.36
N LEU A 202 3.32 -9.86 -10.04
CA LEU A 202 3.60 -8.60 -9.36
C LEU A 202 5.07 -8.21 -9.45
N ARG A 203 5.99 -9.16 -9.25
CA ARG A 203 7.44 -8.92 -9.36
C ARG A 203 7.83 -8.49 -10.78
N GLU A 204 7.33 -9.20 -11.79
CA GLU A 204 7.57 -8.88 -13.20
C GLU A 204 6.97 -7.53 -13.58
N ALA A 205 5.77 -7.22 -13.08
CA ALA A 205 5.08 -5.96 -13.34
C ALA A 205 5.79 -4.76 -12.71
N LEU A 206 6.33 -4.90 -11.50
CA LEU A 206 7.15 -3.85 -10.88
C LEU A 206 8.47 -3.64 -11.64
N ALA A 207 9.15 -4.73 -12.01
CA ALA A 207 10.41 -4.69 -12.73
C ALA A 207 10.27 -4.05 -14.12
N SER A 208 9.17 -4.34 -14.83
CA SER A 208 8.85 -3.79 -16.15
C SER A 208 8.27 -2.37 -16.12
N GLY A 209 7.82 -1.89 -14.96
CA GLY A 209 7.19 -0.57 -14.81
C GLY A 209 5.69 -0.54 -15.09
N VAL A 210 5.04 -1.70 -15.29
CA VAL A 210 3.58 -1.81 -15.30
C VAL A 210 3.01 -1.38 -13.95
N ILE A 211 3.64 -1.78 -12.84
CA ILE A 211 3.38 -1.22 -11.51
C ILE A 211 4.36 -0.06 -11.26
N ASP A 212 3.83 1.10 -10.87
CA ASP A 212 4.57 2.36 -10.83
C ASP A 212 5.41 2.54 -9.57
N MET A 213 4.89 2.11 -8.42
CA MET A 213 5.49 2.41 -7.14
C MET A 213 5.33 1.29 -6.11
N VAL A 214 6.08 1.41 -5.03
CA VAL A 214 5.95 0.54 -3.86
C VAL A 214 5.44 1.37 -2.70
N ALA A 215 4.38 0.90 -2.05
CA ALA A 215 3.86 1.47 -0.82
C ALA A 215 3.82 0.39 0.26
N SER A 216 4.12 0.75 1.50
CA SER A 216 4.30 -0.24 2.56
C SER A 216 3.00 -0.84 3.08
N ASP A 217 1.89 -0.11 2.91
CA ASP A 217 0.61 -0.35 3.58
C ASP A 217 0.80 -0.61 5.09
N HIS A 218 1.46 0.33 5.75
CA HIS A 218 1.80 0.19 7.16
C HIS A 218 0.56 0.24 8.06
N ALA A 219 0.15 -0.92 8.55
CA ALA A 219 -1.05 -1.10 9.36
C ALA A 219 -0.70 -1.68 10.75
N PRO A 220 -0.33 -0.81 11.73
CA PRO A 220 0.02 -1.23 13.07
C PRO A 220 -1.23 -1.60 13.88
N HIS A 221 -1.20 -2.76 14.55
CA HIS A 221 -2.28 -3.23 15.43
C HIS A 221 -1.80 -3.54 16.84
N GLY A 222 -2.67 -3.44 17.85
CA GLY A 222 -2.35 -3.89 19.19
C GLY A 222 -2.09 -5.40 19.22
N CYS A 223 -1.41 -5.89 20.25
CA CYS A 223 -1.26 -7.34 20.42
C CYS A 223 -2.63 -8.00 20.43
N VAL A 224 -3.55 -7.54 21.28
CA VAL A 224 -4.91 -8.10 21.44
C VAL A 224 -5.71 -8.23 20.13
N ASP A 225 -5.46 -7.36 19.14
CA ASP A 225 -6.15 -7.41 17.83
C ASP A 225 -5.58 -8.50 16.92
N LYS A 226 -4.35 -8.94 17.18
CA LYS A 226 -3.63 -10.01 16.46
C LYS A 226 -3.60 -11.31 17.28
N GLU A 227 -3.77 -11.27 18.60
CA GLU A 227 -3.76 -12.42 19.51
C GLU A 227 -5.09 -13.18 19.56
N VAL A 228 -5.70 -13.39 18.40
CA VAL A 228 -6.99 -14.07 18.24
C VAL A 228 -6.92 -15.06 17.08
N GLU A 229 -7.98 -15.84 16.90
CA GLU A 229 -8.16 -16.72 15.76
C GLU A 229 -7.93 -15.96 14.44
N PHE A 230 -7.34 -16.63 13.45
CA PHE A 230 -6.96 -15.99 12.19
C PHE A 230 -8.14 -15.27 11.52
N GLU A 231 -9.35 -15.83 11.58
CA GLU A 231 -10.55 -15.20 11.04
C GLU A 231 -10.96 -13.91 11.78
N LEU A 232 -10.70 -13.82 13.08
CA LEU A 232 -11.03 -12.66 13.92
C LEU A 232 -9.93 -11.60 13.96
N ALA A 233 -8.69 -11.98 13.65
CA ALA A 233 -7.55 -11.06 13.75
C ALA A 233 -7.69 -9.87 12.81
N ALA A 234 -7.21 -8.70 13.23
CA ALA A 234 -7.23 -7.52 12.38
C ALA A 234 -6.34 -7.70 11.12
N ASN A 235 -6.82 -7.19 9.99
CA ASN A 235 -6.06 -7.12 8.74
C ASN A 235 -4.97 -6.05 8.89
N GLY A 236 -3.71 -6.41 8.66
CA GLY A 236 -2.63 -5.45 8.59
C GLY A 236 -1.35 -5.91 9.27
N ILE A 237 -0.23 -5.40 8.75
CA ILE A 237 1.12 -5.66 9.24
C ILE A 237 2.00 -4.40 9.18
N LEU A 238 3.12 -4.42 9.89
CA LEU A 238 4.14 -3.38 9.75
C LEU A 238 4.91 -3.51 8.43
N GLY A 239 5.20 -2.37 7.78
CA GLY A 239 5.96 -2.31 6.54
C GLY A 239 7.01 -1.21 6.45
N LEU A 240 6.92 -0.10 7.23
CA LEU A 240 7.82 1.05 7.06
C LEU A 240 9.31 0.69 7.15
N GLN A 241 9.71 -0.03 8.20
CA GLN A 241 11.12 -0.34 8.45
C GLN A 241 11.66 -1.50 7.61
N THR A 242 10.78 -2.38 7.13
CA THR A 242 11.14 -3.57 6.35
C THR A 242 11.09 -3.35 4.84
N THR A 243 10.47 -2.26 4.37
CA THR A 243 10.29 -1.98 2.93
C THR A 243 11.61 -2.04 2.15
N VAL A 244 12.61 -1.23 2.53
CA VAL A 244 13.90 -1.19 1.81
C VAL A 244 14.65 -2.52 1.87
N PRO A 245 14.84 -3.16 3.05
CA PRO A 245 15.46 -4.48 3.14
C PRO A 245 14.79 -5.54 2.25
N LEU A 246 13.46 -5.60 2.24
CA LEU A 246 12.71 -6.56 1.41
C LEU A 246 12.91 -6.31 -0.09
N LEU A 247 12.91 -5.06 -0.53
CA LEU A 247 13.19 -4.76 -1.94
C LEU A 247 14.65 -5.01 -2.32
N LEU A 248 15.60 -4.82 -1.40
CA LEU A 248 17.00 -5.16 -1.64
C LEU A 248 17.20 -6.67 -1.83
N GLU A 249 16.40 -7.53 -1.21
CA GLU A 249 16.40 -8.98 -1.54
C GLU A 249 16.10 -9.22 -3.02
N LEU A 250 15.10 -8.54 -3.60
CA LEU A 250 14.79 -8.63 -5.03
C LEU A 250 15.91 -8.05 -5.91
N VAL A 251 16.60 -7.02 -5.43
CA VAL A 251 17.76 -6.44 -6.12
C VAL A 251 18.94 -7.41 -6.12
N HIS A 252 19.26 -8.01 -4.98
CA HIS A 252 20.30 -9.03 -4.87
C HIS A 252 19.99 -10.28 -5.70
N ALA A 253 18.71 -10.66 -5.79
CA ALA A 253 18.22 -11.73 -6.65
C ALA A 253 18.17 -11.36 -8.15
N LYS A 254 18.51 -10.11 -8.51
CA LYS A 254 18.46 -9.57 -9.89
C LYS A 254 17.06 -9.59 -10.52
N ILE A 255 16.02 -9.65 -9.71
CA ILE A 255 14.62 -9.53 -10.14
C ILE A 255 14.26 -8.05 -10.36
N LEU A 256 14.79 -7.17 -9.51
CA LEU A 256 14.57 -5.73 -9.56
C LEU A 256 15.91 -5.00 -9.72
N SER A 257 16.00 -3.96 -10.56
CA SER A 257 17.20 -3.13 -10.58
C SER A 257 17.19 -2.13 -9.41
N LEU A 258 18.37 -1.76 -8.89
CA LEU A 258 18.47 -0.76 -7.83
C LEU A 258 17.83 0.59 -8.23
N ASN A 259 18.03 1.01 -9.48
CA ASN A 259 17.42 2.24 -10.00
C ASN A 259 15.89 2.15 -10.03
N ARG A 260 15.32 1.01 -10.45
CA ARG A 260 13.87 0.81 -10.45
C ARG A 260 13.31 0.82 -9.03
N MET A 261 14.00 0.19 -8.07
CA MET A 261 13.65 0.25 -6.64
C MET A 261 13.59 1.69 -6.14
N VAL A 262 14.64 2.48 -6.38
CA VAL A 262 14.71 3.89 -5.96
C VAL A 262 13.60 4.68 -6.63
N GLU A 263 13.39 4.53 -7.94
CA GLU A 263 12.35 5.23 -8.70
C GLU A 263 10.95 4.95 -8.13
N ALA A 264 10.64 3.67 -7.83
CA ALA A 264 9.37 3.21 -7.29
C ALA A 264 9.10 3.71 -5.86
N LEU A 265 10.13 4.01 -5.07
CA LEU A 265 9.99 4.54 -3.70
C LEU A 265 10.06 6.07 -3.61
N THR A 266 10.50 6.75 -4.67
CA THR A 266 10.83 8.19 -4.60
C THR A 266 10.07 9.00 -5.66
N SER A 267 10.59 9.07 -6.88
CA SER A 267 10.07 9.95 -7.93
C SER A 267 8.64 9.62 -8.38
N LYS A 268 8.26 8.34 -8.40
CA LYS A 268 6.91 7.89 -8.81
C LYS A 268 5.81 8.29 -7.83
N PRO A 269 5.91 7.99 -6.51
CA PRO A 269 4.93 8.47 -5.55
C PRO A 269 4.91 10.00 -5.44
N ALA A 270 6.08 10.66 -5.54
CA ALA A 270 6.13 12.13 -5.57
C ALA A 270 5.37 12.72 -6.76
N ALA A 271 5.48 12.13 -7.95
CA ALA A 271 4.75 12.57 -9.14
C ALA A 271 3.24 12.35 -9.01
N LEU A 272 2.78 11.20 -8.48
CA LEU A 272 1.37 10.93 -8.25
C LEU A 272 0.73 12.00 -7.34
N LEU A 273 1.40 12.34 -6.25
CA LEU A 273 0.91 13.29 -5.24
C LEU A 273 1.22 14.77 -5.58
N GLY A 274 1.84 15.05 -6.72
CA GLY A 274 2.18 16.42 -7.14
C GLY A 274 3.21 17.12 -6.24
N LEU A 275 4.14 16.36 -5.67
CA LEU A 275 5.11 16.82 -4.69
C LEU A 275 6.37 17.40 -5.35
N GLN A 276 6.25 18.64 -5.84
CA GLN A 276 7.35 19.34 -6.48
C GLN A 276 8.57 19.48 -5.56
N GLY A 277 9.76 19.18 -6.09
CA GLY A 277 11.03 19.27 -5.36
C GLY A 277 11.34 18.07 -4.45
N LEU A 278 10.44 17.06 -4.39
CA LEU A 278 10.63 15.82 -3.63
C LEU A 278 10.86 14.61 -4.55
N GLY A 279 11.40 13.53 -3.98
CA GLY A 279 11.65 12.28 -4.70
C GLY A 279 12.77 12.35 -5.73
N THR A 280 13.68 13.33 -5.62
CA THR A 280 14.80 13.52 -6.55
C THR A 280 16.00 14.15 -5.84
N ILE A 281 17.21 13.76 -6.25
CA ILE A 281 18.48 14.32 -5.76
C ILE A 281 19.09 15.16 -6.87
N ARG A 282 18.87 16.48 -6.81
CA ARG A 282 19.44 17.48 -7.73
C ARG A 282 19.50 18.85 -7.06
N PRO A 283 20.39 19.76 -7.50
CA PRO A 283 20.39 21.14 -7.01
C PRO A 283 19.00 21.78 -7.13
N GLY A 284 18.55 22.45 -6.05
CA GLY A 284 17.24 23.10 -5.95
C GLY A 284 16.10 22.21 -5.42
N SER A 285 16.31 20.89 -5.26
CA SER A 285 15.37 20.02 -4.55
C SER A 285 15.52 20.11 -3.03
N PHE A 286 14.54 19.61 -2.28
CA PHE A 286 14.66 19.50 -0.82
C PHE A 286 15.78 18.52 -0.44
N ALA A 287 16.48 18.83 0.66
CA ALA A 287 17.50 17.95 1.25
C ALA A 287 16.84 16.83 2.06
N ASP A 288 16.08 15.98 1.36
CA ASP A 288 15.41 14.80 1.90
C ASP A 288 16.14 13.57 1.35
N LEU A 289 16.97 12.94 2.18
CA LEU A 289 17.94 11.91 1.78
C LEU A 289 17.86 10.70 2.69
N VAL A 290 18.20 9.52 2.17
CA VAL A 290 18.35 8.30 2.96
C VAL A 290 19.74 7.75 2.72
N LEU A 291 20.48 7.51 3.81
CA LEU A 291 21.74 6.78 3.77
C LEU A 291 21.45 5.31 4.05
N MET A 292 21.85 4.43 3.14
CA MET A 292 21.67 2.99 3.27
C MET A 292 22.97 2.25 2.97
N ASP A 293 23.28 1.24 3.76
CA ASP A 293 24.27 0.23 3.42
C ASP A 293 23.56 -0.87 2.63
N LEU A 294 24.07 -1.21 1.44
CA LEU A 294 23.44 -2.21 0.58
C LEU A 294 23.76 -3.65 1.00
N ASN A 295 24.80 -3.85 1.81
CA ASN A 295 25.37 -5.16 2.09
C ASN A 295 25.39 -5.52 3.58
N GLU A 296 25.15 -4.58 4.49
CA GLU A 296 25.08 -4.88 5.93
C GLU A 296 24.07 -6.00 6.21
N GLU A 297 24.55 -7.07 6.84
CA GLU A 297 23.69 -8.16 7.29
C GLU A 297 23.20 -7.89 8.71
N TRP A 298 21.91 -8.10 8.93
CA TRP A 298 21.29 -7.88 10.23
C TRP A 298 20.06 -8.79 10.40
N THR A 299 19.67 -9.02 11.65
CA THR A 299 18.45 -9.79 11.96
C THR A 299 17.41 -8.82 12.50
N LEU A 300 16.20 -8.84 11.96
CA LEU A 300 15.12 -8.01 12.47
C LEU A 300 14.64 -8.52 13.83
N SER A 301 14.88 -7.73 14.87
CA SER A 301 14.34 -7.97 16.21
C SER A 301 13.14 -7.06 16.50
N PRO A 302 12.29 -7.41 17.49
CA PRO A 302 11.23 -6.52 17.95
C PRO A 302 11.74 -5.16 18.46
N ASP A 303 12.95 -5.10 19.02
CA ASP A 303 13.55 -3.88 19.56
C ASP A 303 14.02 -2.92 18.48
N ASP A 304 14.29 -3.42 17.26
CA ASP A 304 14.60 -2.59 16.10
C ASP A 304 13.36 -1.82 15.62
N LEU A 305 12.15 -2.26 15.95
CA LEU A 305 10.91 -1.64 15.48
C LEU A 305 10.57 -0.37 16.28
N ALA A 306 10.60 0.79 15.64
CA ALA A 306 10.21 2.07 16.22
C ALA A 306 8.68 2.19 16.40
N SER A 307 7.90 1.38 15.68
CA SER A 307 6.45 1.31 15.87
C SER A 307 6.10 0.80 17.27
N LYS A 308 4.97 1.29 17.81
CA LYS A 308 4.38 0.77 19.05
C LYS A 308 3.91 -0.68 18.89
N SER A 309 3.52 -1.05 17.67
CA SER A 309 3.11 -2.41 17.33
C SER A 309 4.31 -3.25 16.91
N LYS A 310 4.14 -4.59 16.94
CA LYS A 310 5.11 -5.60 16.52
C LYS A 310 4.51 -6.64 15.56
N ASN A 311 3.36 -6.35 14.93
CA ASN A 311 2.65 -7.28 14.03
C ASN A 311 3.37 -7.41 12.67
N SER A 312 4.35 -8.30 12.56
CA SER A 312 5.12 -8.47 11.33
C SER A 312 5.56 -9.92 11.11
N PRO A 313 5.28 -10.50 9.93
CA PRO A 313 5.68 -11.87 9.59
C PRO A 313 7.18 -12.00 9.32
N PHE A 314 7.92 -10.90 9.43
CA PHE A 314 9.34 -10.82 9.11
C PHE A 314 10.25 -10.78 10.34
N LEU A 315 9.69 -10.74 11.55
CA LEU A 315 10.46 -10.79 12.79
C LEU A 315 11.34 -12.05 12.83
N GLY A 316 12.58 -11.89 13.28
CA GLY A 316 13.59 -12.95 13.33
C GLY A 316 14.26 -13.28 11.99
N ARG A 317 13.82 -12.69 10.87
CA ARG A 317 14.48 -12.88 9.56
C ARG A 317 15.81 -12.14 9.50
N LYS A 318 16.77 -12.76 8.82
CA LYS A 318 18.02 -12.12 8.41
C LYS A 318 17.81 -11.35 7.11
N PHE A 319 18.29 -10.11 7.08
CA PHE A 319 18.27 -9.23 5.93
C PHE A 319 19.69 -8.88 5.50
N LYS A 320 19.82 -8.50 4.23
CA LYS A 320 21.02 -7.91 3.66
C LYS A 320 20.68 -6.55 3.05
N GLY A 321 21.30 -5.52 3.59
CA GLY A 321 21.01 -4.12 3.31
C GLY A 321 20.15 -3.47 4.39
N LYS A 322 20.55 -2.27 4.82
CA LYS A 322 19.98 -1.56 5.97
C LYS A 322 19.95 -0.06 5.75
N VAL A 323 18.85 0.56 6.14
CA VAL A 323 18.75 2.02 6.23
C VAL A 323 19.47 2.47 7.49
N LEU A 324 20.48 3.32 7.33
CA LEU A 324 21.31 3.81 8.43
C LEU A 324 20.78 5.10 9.03
N LYS A 325 20.39 6.06 8.17
CA LYS A 325 19.87 7.37 8.56
C LYS A 325 18.93 7.94 7.51
N ALA A 326 18.00 8.77 7.95
CA ALA A 326 17.16 9.59 7.07
C ALA A 326 17.38 11.06 7.38
N MET A 327 17.35 11.91 6.36
CA MET A 327 17.40 13.36 6.45
C MET A 327 16.07 13.90 5.95
N VAL A 328 15.52 14.86 6.68
CA VAL A 328 14.31 15.60 6.29
C VAL A 328 14.62 17.08 6.43
N GLU A 329 14.45 17.84 5.35
CA GLU A 329 14.69 19.29 5.30
C GLU A 329 16.11 19.68 5.75
N GLY A 330 17.12 18.87 5.40
CA GLY A 330 18.51 19.14 5.77
C GLY A 330 18.90 18.66 7.18
N VAL A 331 17.98 18.05 7.93
CA VAL A 331 18.23 17.58 9.31
C VAL A 331 18.18 16.06 9.37
N TRP A 332 19.29 15.44 9.82
CA TRP A 332 19.34 14.01 10.10
C TRP A 332 18.40 13.65 11.26
N LYS A 333 17.61 12.59 11.06
CA LYS A 333 16.71 11.96 12.01
C LYS A 333 17.30 10.62 12.45
#